data_AF-A0A9E2ZAR6-F1
#
_entry.id   AF-A0A9E2ZAR6-F1
#
_cell.length_a   1.000
_cell.length_b   1.000
_cell.length_c   1.000
_cell.angle_alpha   90.00
_cell.angle_beta   90.00
_cell.angle_gamma   90.00
#
_symmetry.space_group_name_H-M   'P 1'
#
loop_
_entity.id
_entity.type
_entity.pdbx_description
1 polymer ?
#
loop_
_entity_poly.entity_id
_entity_poly.type
_entity_poly.pdbx_seq_one_letter_code
_entity_poly.pdbx_strand_id
1 'polypeptide(L)'
;MATLVDSVTRKWQAKAVRGVFTLPLRVRRLLAGRPIRLDGQELDVDAQLMLKLHKLEGPRPLAGSDPAQVRAEFAARSTLVSGTPIQPVDARDLTIPGPAGPIAARLYRPSQLPAGSPLLIYFHGGGFVIGTLDSHDNLCRFLAKHAGVRVLSVDYRLAPEHPFPAAVED
;
A
#
# COMPACT_ATOMS: atom_id res chain seq x y z
N MET A 1 -0.88 -16.28 21.34
CA MET A 1 -2.35 -16.12 21.37
C MET A 1 -2.82 -14.70 21.05
N ALA A 2 -2.15 -13.65 21.54
CA ALA A 2 -2.46 -12.25 21.20
C ALA A 2 -2.46 -11.95 19.69
N THR A 3 -1.47 -12.45 18.95
CA THR A 3 -1.31 -12.22 17.50
C THR A 3 -2.43 -12.80 16.65
N LEU A 4 -3.00 -13.94 17.03
CA LEU A 4 -4.08 -14.59 16.29
C LEU A 4 -5.39 -13.82 16.47
N VAL A 5 -5.71 -13.44 17.71
CA VAL A 5 -6.88 -12.60 18.05
C VAL A 5 -6.79 -11.26 17.31
N ASP A 6 -5.62 -10.61 17.33
CA ASP A 6 -5.40 -9.36 16.60
C ASP A 6 -5.51 -9.54 15.09
N SER A 7 -5.07 -10.68 14.53
CA SER A 7 -5.21 -10.96 13.09
C SER A 7 -6.68 -11.17 12.68
N VAL A 8 -7.47 -11.83 13.54
CA VAL A 8 -8.90 -12.08 13.29
C VAL A 8 -9.68 -10.77 13.38
N THR A 9 -9.42 -9.96 14.41
CA THR A 9 -10.02 -8.64 14.59
C THR A 9 -9.70 -7.73 13.40
N ARG A 10 -8.45 -7.72 12.92
CA ARG A 10 -8.04 -6.95 11.74
C ARG A 10 -8.72 -7.39 10.45
N LYS A 11 -8.92 -8.70 10.23
CA LYS A 11 -9.68 -9.18 9.06
C LYS A 11 -11.13 -8.71 9.08
N TRP A 12 -11.76 -8.66 10.26
CA TRP A 12 -13.11 -8.12 10.41
C TRP A 12 -13.16 -6.61 10.18
N GLN A 13 -12.20 -5.86 10.71
CA GLN A 13 -12.05 -4.43 10.44
C GLN A 13 -11.86 -4.17 8.94
N ALA A 14 -10.98 -4.91 8.27
CA ALA A 14 -10.76 -4.80 6.82
C ALA A 14 -12.04 -5.08 6.02
N LYS A 15 -12.79 -6.13 6.40
CA LYS A 15 -14.08 -6.45 5.77
C LYS A 15 -15.11 -5.35 6.01
N ALA A 16 -15.19 -4.81 7.23
CA ALA A 16 -16.10 -3.71 7.55
C ALA A 16 -15.78 -2.45 6.73
N VAL A 17 -14.51 -2.04 6.71
CA VAL A 17 -14.03 -0.90 5.91
C VAL A 17 -14.38 -1.11 4.44
N ARG A 18 -14.04 -2.27 3.86
CA ARG A 18 -14.39 -2.60 2.46
C ARG A 18 -15.90 -2.58 2.22
N GLY A 19 -16.67 -3.12 3.15
CA GLY A 19 -18.13 -3.13 3.10
C GLY A 19 -18.71 -1.73 2.93
N VAL A 20 -18.19 -0.75 3.68
CA VAL A 20 -18.60 0.67 3.54
C VAL A 20 -18.42 1.17 2.11
N PHE A 21 -17.32 0.83 1.45
CA PHE A 21 -17.04 1.28 0.07
C PHE A 21 -17.83 0.50 -1.00
N THR A 22 -18.44 -0.65 -0.65
CA THR A 22 -19.37 -1.37 -1.53
C THR A 22 -20.81 -0.85 -1.48
N LEU A 23 -21.12 0.06 -0.54
CA LEU A 23 -22.48 0.59 -0.40
C LEU A 23 -22.91 1.39 -1.65
N PRO A 24 -24.23 1.46 -1.96
CA PRO A 24 -24.73 2.30 -3.03
C PRO A 24 -24.27 3.76 -2.88
N LEU A 25 -23.96 4.42 -4.00
CA LEU A 25 -23.41 5.79 -4.01
C LEU A 25 -24.23 6.77 -3.16
N ARG A 26 -25.57 6.64 -3.15
CA ARG A 26 -26.46 7.47 -2.34
C ARG A 26 -26.20 7.32 -0.83
N VAL A 27 -25.95 6.10 -0.37
CA VAL A 27 -25.62 5.80 1.03
C VAL A 27 -24.23 6.33 1.36
N ARG A 28 -23.24 6.13 0.48
CA ARG A 28 -21.89 6.68 0.66
C ARG A 28 -21.90 8.21 0.74
N ARG A 29 -22.67 8.89 -0.10
CA ARG A 29 -22.87 10.35 -0.03
C ARG A 29 -23.50 10.79 1.29
N LEU A 30 -24.51 10.07 1.76
CA LEU A 30 -25.12 10.34 3.06
C LEU A 30 -24.10 10.21 4.21
N LEU A 31 -23.29 9.15 4.19
CA LEU A 31 -22.24 8.91 5.19
C LEU A 31 -21.10 9.94 5.10
N ALA A 32 -20.67 10.30 3.89
CA ALA A 32 -19.61 11.29 3.65
C ALA A 32 -20.04 12.71 4.09
N GLY A 33 -21.33 13.02 4.01
CA GLY A 33 -21.89 14.31 4.40
C GLY A 33 -21.93 15.32 3.26
N ARG A 34 -21.92 16.62 3.59
CA ARG A 34 -21.94 17.70 2.60
C ARG A 34 -20.68 17.65 1.73
N PRO A 35 -20.77 17.75 0.38
CA PRO A 35 -19.61 17.74 -0.49
C PRO A 35 -18.62 18.84 -0.12
N ILE A 36 -17.34 18.49 0.02
CA ILE A 36 -16.27 19.45 0.23
C ILE A 36 -15.83 19.99 -1.13
N ARG A 37 -15.87 21.31 -1.29
CA ARG A 37 -15.38 22.01 -2.48
C ARG A 37 -14.34 23.04 -2.09
N LEU A 38 -13.17 23.00 -2.74
CA LEU A 38 -12.08 23.94 -2.57
C LEU A 38 -11.52 24.26 -3.95
N ASP A 39 -11.26 25.54 -4.22
CA ASP A 39 -10.68 26.01 -5.49
C ASP A 39 -11.42 25.51 -6.76
N GLY A 40 -12.75 25.41 -6.67
CA GLY A 40 -13.60 24.94 -7.77
C GLY A 40 -13.60 23.43 -7.99
N GLN A 41 -12.85 22.66 -7.20
CA GLN A 41 -12.82 21.19 -7.25
C GLN A 41 -13.69 20.58 -6.16
N GLU A 42 -14.40 19.51 -6.49
CA GLU A 42 -15.17 18.72 -5.52
C GLU A 42 -14.38 17.47 -5.12
N LEU A 43 -14.26 17.23 -3.82
CA LEU A 43 -13.59 16.04 -3.31
C LEU A 43 -14.42 14.79 -3.65
N ASP A 44 -13.75 13.76 -4.19
CA ASP A 44 -14.40 12.47 -4.45
C ASP A 44 -15.07 11.92 -3.19
N VAL A 45 -16.25 11.33 -3.36
CA VAL A 45 -17.07 10.85 -2.24
C VAL A 45 -16.35 9.81 -1.38
N ASP A 46 -15.56 8.93 -2.00
CA ASP A 46 -14.83 7.88 -1.28
C ASP A 46 -13.63 8.47 -0.56
N ALA A 47 -12.92 9.41 -1.20
CA ALA A 47 -11.86 10.15 -0.54
C ALA A 47 -12.39 10.94 0.68
N GLN A 48 -13.53 11.61 0.54
CA GLN A 48 -14.18 12.34 1.64
C GLN A 48 -14.61 11.40 2.78
N LEU A 49 -15.20 10.25 2.43
CA LEU A 49 -15.61 9.24 3.41
C LEU A 49 -14.39 8.66 4.14
N MET A 50 -13.31 8.38 3.41
CA MET A 50 -12.05 7.90 3.98
C MET A 50 -11.46 8.92 4.96
N LEU A 51 -11.41 10.21 4.59
CA LEU A 51 -10.95 11.27 5.50
C LEU A 51 -11.81 11.37 6.76
N LYS A 52 -13.13 11.21 6.63
CA LYS A 52 -14.05 11.22 7.77
C LYS A 52 -13.78 10.04 8.72
N LEU A 53 -13.59 8.83 8.18
CA LEU A 53 -13.20 7.66 8.96
C LEU A 53 -11.85 7.85 9.64
N HIS A 54 -10.87 8.41 8.92
CA HIS A 54 -9.55 8.68 9.48
C HIS A 54 -9.58 9.67 10.65
N LYS A 55 -10.44 10.69 10.60
CA LYS A 55 -10.64 11.65 11.71
C LYS A 55 -11.19 11.00 12.98
N LEU A 56 -11.97 9.92 12.86
CA LEU A 56 -12.48 9.18 14.03
C LEU A 56 -11.38 8.42 14.76
N GLU A 57 -10.30 8.06 14.07
CA GLU A 57 -9.14 7.36 14.64
C GLU A 57 -8.18 8.29 15.39
N GLY A 58 -8.42 9.61 15.36
CA GLY A 58 -7.62 10.62 16.06
C GLY A 58 -6.34 11.05 15.33
N PRO A 59 -5.67 12.12 15.81
CA PRO A 59 -4.45 12.63 15.21
C PRO A 59 -3.30 11.61 15.33
N ARG A 60 -2.54 11.45 14.24
CA ARG A 60 -1.32 10.64 14.19
C ARG A 60 -0.18 11.48 13.63
N PRO A 61 0.55 12.22 14.47
CA PRO A 61 1.70 12.97 14.01
C PRO A 61 2.79 12.00 13.53
N LEU A 62 3.26 12.21 12.30
CA LEU A 62 4.43 11.49 11.78
C LEU A 62 5.74 12.12 12.29
N ALA A 63 5.73 13.43 12.49
CA ALA A 63 6.88 14.16 13.00
C ALA A 63 7.10 13.86 14.49
N GLY A 64 8.35 13.56 14.86
CA GLY A 64 8.75 13.25 16.24
C GLY A 64 8.37 11.85 16.72
N SER A 65 7.73 11.04 15.88
CA SER A 65 7.37 9.65 16.19
C SER A 65 8.53 8.69 15.93
N ASP A 66 8.57 7.57 16.65
CA ASP A 66 9.54 6.50 16.43
C ASP A 66 9.33 5.84 15.05
N PRO A 67 10.34 5.81 14.16
CA PRO A 67 10.24 5.19 12.84
C PRO A 67 9.76 3.74 12.89
N ALA A 68 10.19 2.95 13.87
CA ALA A 68 9.77 1.56 13.99
C ALA A 68 8.26 1.44 14.24
N GLN A 69 7.72 2.27 15.15
CA GLN A 69 6.29 2.35 15.40
C GLN A 69 5.52 2.80 14.15
N VAL A 70 5.95 3.87 13.48
CA VAL A 70 5.25 4.40 12.30
C VAL A 70 5.24 3.37 11.16
N ARG A 71 6.33 2.62 10.96
CA ARG A 71 6.39 1.51 10.00
C ARG A 71 5.39 0.40 10.34
N ALA A 72 5.33 -0.02 11.60
CA ALA A 72 4.40 -1.05 12.04
C ALA A 72 2.93 -0.61 11.85
N GLU A 73 2.61 0.64 12.18
CA GLU A 73 1.28 1.21 11.97
C GLU A 73 0.92 1.35 10.49
N PHE A 74 1.88 1.74 9.64
CA PHE A 74 1.68 1.80 8.19
C PHE A 74 1.44 0.41 7.61
N ALA A 75 2.27 -0.57 7.96
CA ALA A 75 2.11 -1.95 7.54
C ALA A 75 0.73 -2.49 7.95
N ALA A 76 0.33 -2.32 9.22
CA ALA A 76 -0.97 -2.74 9.71
C ALA A 76 -2.13 -2.09 8.93
N ARG A 77 -2.07 -0.79 8.68
CA ARG A 77 -3.12 -0.08 7.93
C ARG A 77 -3.19 -0.47 6.47
N SER A 78 -2.05 -0.67 5.82
CA SER A 78 -2.01 -1.08 4.42
C SER A 78 -2.81 -2.37 4.23
N THR A 79 -2.72 -3.33 5.15
CA THR A 79 -3.53 -4.56 5.07
C THR A 79 -5.04 -4.34 5.12
N LEU A 80 -5.51 -3.30 5.82
CA LEU A 80 -6.93 -2.98 5.91
C LEU A 80 -7.48 -2.48 4.57
N VAL A 81 -6.71 -1.62 3.89
CA VAL A 81 -7.15 -0.88 2.70
C VAL A 81 -6.72 -1.52 1.38
N SER A 82 -5.66 -2.33 1.36
CA SER A 82 -5.08 -2.89 0.12
C SER A 82 -5.95 -3.95 -0.58
N GLY A 83 -7.12 -4.33 -0.04
CA GLY A 83 -8.00 -5.28 -0.73
C GLY A 83 -7.55 -6.74 -0.64
N THR A 84 -8.23 -7.61 -1.38
CA THR A 84 -7.75 -8.99 -1.61
C THR A 84 -6.67 -8.96 -2.68
N PRO A 85 -5.65 -9.84 -2.61
CA PRO A 85 -4.62 -9.93 -3.64
C PRO A 85 -5.25 -10.10 -5.03
N ILE A 86 -4.84 -9.26 -5.98
CA ILE A 86 -5.31 -9.28 -7.36
C ILE A 86 -4.76 -10.52 -8.08
N GLN A 87 -5.66 -11.20 -8.78
CA GLN A 87 -5.41 -12.44 -9.50
C GLN A 87 -5.77 -12.31 -11.00
N PRO A 88 -5.20 -13.15 -11.89
CA PRO A 88 -4.16 -14.17 -11.65
C PRO A 88 -2.75 -13.59 -11.81
N VAL A 89 -2.05 -13.35 -10.69
CA VAL A 89 -0.69 -12.82 -10.69
C VAL A 89 0.16 -13.63 -9.72
N ASP A 90 1.20 -14.28 -10.25
CA ASP A 90 2.20 -14.95 -9.44
C ASP A 90 3.13 -13.91 -8.82
N ALA A 91 3.49 -14.09 -7.55
CA ALA A 91 4.47 -13.27 -6.87
C ALA A 91 5.56 -14.16 -6.28
N ARG A 92 6.83 -13.80 -6.52
CA ARG A 92 7.99 -14.54 -6.03
C ARG A 92 9.01 -13.60 -5.44
N ASP A 93 9.35 -13.85 -4.18
CA ASP A 93 10.44 -13.16 -3.51
C ASP A 93 11.79 -13.62 -4.05
N LEU A 94 12.70 -12.67 -4.21
CA LEU A 94 14.05 -12.89 -4.69
C LEU A 94 14.99 -11.85 -4.09
N THR A 95 16.27 -12.10 -4.26
CA THR A 95 17.32 -11.18 -3.83
C THR A 95 18.13 -10.75 -5.05
N ILE A 96 18.39 -9.45 -5.18
CA ILE A 96 19.24 -8.87 -6.23
C ILE A 96 20.54 -8.34 -5.62
N PRO A 97 21.66 -8.33 -6.37
CA PRO A 97 22.88 -7.68 -5.90
C PRO A 97 22.68 -6.16 -5.83
N GLY A 98 23.15 -5.53 -4.74
CA GLY A 98 23.12 -4.08 -4.54
C GLY A 98 24.48 -3.55 -4.05
N PRO A 99 24.67 -2.22 -4.02
CA PRO A 99 25.96 -1.59 -3.74
C PRO A 99 26.45 -1.80 -2.30
N ALA A 100 25.52 -1.98 -1.35
CA ALA A 100 25.82 -2.20 0.07
C ALA A 100 25.48 -3.63 0.55
N GLY A 101 25.26 -4.55 -0.39
CA GLY A 101 24.84 -5.92 -0.11
C GLY A 101 23.59 -6.33 -0.89
N PRO A 102 23.07 -7.54 -0.63
CA PRO A 102 21.89 -8.04 -1.34
C PRO A 102 20.62 -7.26 -0.96
N ILE A 103 19.80 -6.90 -1.96
CA ILE A 103 18.53 -6.18 -1.79
C ILE A 103 17.37 -7.17 -1.99
N ALA A 104 16.39 -7.16 -1.08
CA ALA A 104 15.17 -7.95 -1.23
C ALA A 104 14.28 -7.34 -2.32
N ALA A 105 13.64 -8.20 -3.11
CA ALA A 105 12.73 -7.78 -4.16
C ALA A 105 11.62 -8.81 -4.35
N ARG A 106 10.50 -8.39 -4.95
CA ARG A 106 9.39 -9.28 -5.32
C ARG A 106 9.07 -9.13 -6.80
N LEU A 107 9.15 -10.24 -7.53
CA LEU A 107 8.77 -10.31 -8.94
C LEU A 107 7.32 -10.74 -9.07
N TYR A 108 6.52 -9.91 -9.71
CA TYR A 108 5.14 -10.17 -10.07
C TYR A 108 5.03 -10.53 -11.54
N ARG A 109 4.32 -11.61 -11.83
CA ARG A 109 4.11 -12.12 -13.19
C ARG A 109 2.62 -12.41 -13.42
N PRO A 110 1.94 -11.66 -14.30
CA PRO A 110 0.59 -12.00 -14.72
C PRO A 110 0.62 -13.24 -15.62
N SER A 111 -0.52 -13.92 -15.73
CA SER A 111 -0.70 -15.02 -16.68
C SER A 111 -0.46 -14.56 -18.14
N GLN A 112 0.09 -15.46 -18.97
CA GLN A 112 0.15 -15.28 -20.43
C GLN A 112 0.96 -14.07 -20.92
N LEU A 113 2.19 -13.90 -20.44
CA LEU A 113 3.13 -12.92 -21.03
C LEU A 113 3.90 -13.50 -22.23
N PRO A 114 3.89 -12.82 -23.40
CA PRO A 114 4.78 -13.14 -24.49
C PRO A 114 6.27 -13.18 -24.07
N ALA A 115 7.06 -13.99 -24.77
CA ALA A 115 8.52 -13.91 -24.68
C ALA A 115 8.98 -12.47 -25.00
N GLY A 116 9.95 -11.96 -24.25
CA GLY A 116 10.44 -10.58 -24.43
C GLY A 116 9.55 -9.48 -23.83
N SER A 117 8.45 -9.80 -23.13
CA SER A 117 7.62 -8.78 -22.45
C SER A 117 8.45 -7.91 -21.49
N PRO A 118 8.20 -6.59 -21.42
CA PRO A 118 9.00 -5.65 -20.64
C PRO A 118 8.87 -5.90 -19.12
N LEU A 119 9.82 -5.31 -18.38
CA LEU A 119 9.88 -5.30 -16.93
C LEU A 119 9.69 -3.87 -16.42
N LEU A 120 8.69 -3.66 -15.57
CA LEU A 120 8.55 -2.45 -14.76
C LEU A 120 9.33 -2.65 -13.46
N ILE A 121 10.22 -1.72 -13.12
CA ILE A 121 10.84 -1.67 -11.80
C ILE A 121 10.02 -0.71 -10.94
N TYR A 122 9.60 -1.15 -9.76
CA TYR A 122 8.72 -0.41 -8.86
C TYR A 122 9.44 -0.12 -7.54
N PHE A 123 9.44 1.16 -7.17
CA PHE A 123 9.93 1.64 -5.88
C PHE A 123 8.73 2.11 -5.07
N HIS A 124 8.53 1.52 -3.88
CA HIS A 124 7.36 1.82 -3.08
C HIS A 124 7.38 3.26 -2.53
N GLY A 125 6.19 3.79 -2.24
CA GLY A 125 6.07 5.09 -1.57
C GLY A 125 6.37 5.00 -0.07
N GLY A 126 6.31 6.15 0.60
CA GLY A 126 6.51 6.24 2.06
C GLY A 126 7.63 7.19 2.50
N GLY A 127 7.99 8.14 1.64
CA GLY A 127 8.95 9.20 1.99
C GLY A 127 10.33 8.69 2.39
N PHE A 128 10.74 7.53 1.85
CA PHE A 128 11.99 6.83 2.18
C PHE A 128 12.11 6.35 3.64
N VAL A 129 11.06 6.45 4.45
CA VAL A 129 11.05 6.07 5.87
C VAL A 129 10.13 4.89 6.12
N ILE A 130 8.99 4.81 5.42
CA ILE A 130 8.01 3.73 5.55
C ILE A 130 7.75 3.05 4.22
N GLY A 131 6.96 1.99 4.27
CA GLY A 131 6.69 1.12 3.13
C GLY A 131 7.57 -0.12 3.14
N THR A 132 7.06 -1.14 2.47
CA THR A 132 7.65 -2.47 2.31
C THR A 132 7.08 -3.10 1.04
N LEU A 133 7.67 -4.20 0.59
CA LEU A 133 7.09 -5.04 -0.47
C LEU A 133 5.60 -5.38 -0.24
N ASP A 134 5.22 -5.70 1.01
CA ASP A 134 3.85 -6.10 1.34
C ASP A 134 2.86 -4.93 1.30
N SER A 135 3.29 -3.74 1.74
CA SER A 135 2.42 -2.56 1.78
C SER A 135 1.91 -2.12 0.41
N HIS A 136 2.65 -2.45 -0.66
CA HIS A 136 2.32 -2.13 -2.05
C HIS A 136 2.11 -3.39 -2.92
N ASP A 137 1.94 -4.57 -2.31
CA ASP A 137 1.79 -5.84 -3.02
C ASP A 137 0.63 -5.81 -4.01
N ASN A 138 -0.55 -5.35 -3.56
CA ASN A 138 -1.72 -5.33 -4.42
C ASN A 138 -1.63 -4.28 -5.54
N LEU A 139 -0.91 -3.17 -5.32
CA LEU A 139 -0.64 -2.20 -6.37
C LEU A 139 0.29 -2.80 -7.44
N CYS A 140 1.33 -3.52 -7.04
CA CYS A 140 2.22 -4.21 -7.98
C CYS A 140 1.46 -5.26 -8.79
N ARG A 141 0.56 -6.02 -8.16
CA ARG A 141 -0.33 -6.96 -8.86
C ARG A 141 -1.27 -6.26 -9.83
N PHE A 142 -1.84 -5.12 -9.43
CA PHE A 142 -2.68 -4.30 -10.30
C PHE A 142 -1.92 -3.86 -11.55
N LEU A 143 -0.72 -3.28 -11.37
CA LEU A 143 0.13 -2.83 -12.46
C LEU A 143 0.50 -3.99 -13.39
N ALA A 144 0.95 -5.13 -12.81
CA ALA A 144 1.33 -6.31 -13.57
C ALA A 144 0.18 -6.81 -14.44
N LYS A 145 -1.02 -6.99 -13.85
CA LYS A 145 -2.21 -7.48 -14.54
C LYS A 145 -2.70 -6.53 -15.62
N HIS A 146 -2.86 -5.25 -15.31
CA HIS A 146 -3.56 -4.31 -16.18
C HIS A 146 -2.66 -3.69 -17.24
N ALA A 147 -1.36 -3.55 -16.98
CA ALA A 147 -0.40 -3.13 -17.99
C ALA A 147 0.13 -4.31 -18.83
N GLY A 148 -0.09 -5.56 -18.40
CA GLY A 148 0.40 -6.74 -19.11
C GLY A 148 1.93 -6.83 -19.10
N VAL A 149 2.56 -6.55 -17.97
CA VAL A 149 4.02 -6.53 -17.81
C VAL A 149 4.47 -7.29 -16.58
N ARG A 150 5.75 -7.65 -16.52
CA ARG A 150 6.36 -8.08 -15.25
C ARG A 150 6.60 -6.85 -14.40
N VAL A 151 6.48 -6.99 -13.08
CA VAL A 151 6.83 -5.92 -12.12
C VAL A 151 7.86 -6.46 -11.14
N LEU A 152 8.98 -5.78 -10.95
CA LEU A 152 9.96 -6.06 -9.91
C LEU A 152 9.86 -4.94 -8.87
N SER A 153 9.29 -5.23 -7.70
CA SER A 153 9.26 -4.30 -6.57
C SER A 153 10.55 -4.43 -5.77
N VAL A 154 11.20 -3.31 -5.46
CA VAL A 154 12.49 -3.25 -4.74
C VAL A 154 12.26 -2.81 -3.29
N ASP A 155 12.86 -3.53 -2.35
CA ASP A 155 12.85 -3.23 -0.90
C ASP A 155 14.11 -2.45 -0.52
N TYR A 156 14.19 -1.22 -1.01
CA TYR A 156 15.35 -0.35 -0.85
C TYR A 156 15.57 0.06 0.61
N ARG A 157 16.81 0.40 0.98
CA ARG A 157 17.16 0.83 2.34
C ARG A 157 16.41 2.10 2.77
N LEU A 158 15.91 2.11 4.00
CA LEU A 158 15.09 3.20 4.54
C LEU A 158 15.86 4.10 5.51
N ALA A 159 15.50 5.38 5.51
CA ALA A 159 15.87 6.35 6.53
C ALA A 159 15.04 6.13 7.81
N PRO A 160 15.55 6.51 9.00
CA PRO A 160 16.81 7.22 9.24
C PRO A 160 18.07 6.34 9.29
N GLU A 161 17.95 5.02 9.31
CA GLU A 161 19.08 4.08 9.42
C GLU A 161 20.03 4.20 8.22
N HIS A 162 19.45 4.45 7.05
CA HIS A 162 20.17 4.69 5.81
C HIS A 162 19.66 5.99 5.17
N PRO A 163 20.25 7.14 5.51
CA PRO A 163 19.84 8.42 4.94
C PRO A 163 20.15 8.49 3.44
N PHE A 164 19.65 9.54 2.79
CA PHE A 164 20.04 9.87 1.42
C PHE A 164 21.57 9.85 1.27
N PRO A 165 22.14 9.22 0.22
CA PRO A 165 21.47 8.71 -0.98
C PRO A 165 21.12 7.21 -0.99
N ALA A 166 21.14 6.50 0.15
CA ALA A 166 21.10 5.03 0.17
C ALA A 166 19.95 4.40 -0.65
N ALA A 167 18.73 4.91 -0.52
CA ALA A 167 17.57 4.43 -1.26
C ALA A 167 17.64 4.64 -2.79
N VAL A 168 18.43 5.61 -3.25
CA VAL A 168 18.62 5.93 -4.68
C VAL A 168 19.80 5.15 -5.26
N GLU A 169 20.78 4.83 -4.43
CA GLU A 169 21.90 3.96 -4.81
C GLU A 169 21.47 2.49 -4.93
N ASP A 170 20.51 2.07 -4.12
CA ASP A 170 19.85 0.75 -4.19
C ASP A 170 18.98 0.59 -5.45
#